data_AF-A0A2A4HIZ1-F1
#
_entry.id   AF-A0A2A4HIZ1-F1
#
_cell.length_a   1.000
_cell.length_b   1.000
_cell.length_c   1.000
_cell.angle_alpha   90.00
_cell.angle_beta   90.00
_cell.angle_gamma   90.00
#
_symmetry.space_group_name_H-M   'P 1'
#
loop_
_entity.id
_entity.type
_entity.pdbx_description
1 polymer ?
#
loop_
_entity_poly.entity_id
_entity_poly.type
_entity_poly.pdbx_seq_one_letter_code
_entity_poly.pdbx_strand_id
1 'polypeptide(L)'
;MQLTHLNTLGEANMVDVGDKRETRREAVASGRIVMQPETLKLLSDGALPKGDVLATARIAGIQAAKRTHELIPLCHALALSKVSIDFEVDHANSWVSVSAMCRLNGRTGVEMEALTAVSVTCLTLYDMCKAVDKEMRIEAIQLESKRGGVRGDYRRASSAPIVTGEGSAGEVSIGERCVSPCVRVKFLAELRERVGQSDVAINLDQLSSRDVAGLKAALAQRDTRFSVLSDQRTLCAINQVMANDTSRITDEDEVAFFPPVTGG
;
A
#
# COMPACT_ATOMS: atom_id res chain seq x y z
N MET A 1 -22.95 -6.97 14.00
CA MET A 1 -22.35 -8.12 13.30
C MET A 1 -22.25 -9.26 14.29
N GLN A 2 -22.75 -10.45 13.96
CA GLN A 2 -22.61 -11.64 14.82
C GLN A 2 -21.29 -12.33 14.47
N LEU A 3 -20.42 -12.55 15.46
CA LEU A 3 -19.12 -13.20 15.27
C LEU A 3 -19.35 -14.67 14.89
N THR A 4 -18.99 -15.07 13.67
CA THR A 4 -19.29 -16.42 13.17
C THR A 4 -18.36 -17.49 13.74
N HIS A 5 -17.24 -17.12 14.38
CA HIS A 5 -16.25 -18.05 14.92
C HIS A 5 -16.43 -18.38 16.41
N LEU A 6 -17.54 -17.94 17.00
CA LEU A 6 -17.89 -18.23 18.39
C LEU A 6 -19.20 -19.03 18.42
N ASN A 7 -19.27 -20.06 19.26
CA ASN A 7 -20.53 -20.73 19.55
C ASN A 7 -21.43 -19.87 20.47
N THR A 8 -22.61 -20.37 20.80
CA THR A 8 -23.58 -19.69 21.68
C THR A 8 -23.06 -19.44 23.10
N LEU A 9 -21.97 -20.10 23.51
CA LEU A 9 -21.29 -19.95 24.79
C LEU A 9 -20.05 -19.04 24.70
N GLY A 10 -19.71 -18.52 23.52
CA GLY A 10 -18.54 -17.67 23.31
C GLY A 10 -17.22 -18.44 23.10
N GLU A 11 -17.28 -19.75 22.84
CA GLU A 11 -16.10 -20.59 22.61
C GLU A 11 -15.77 -20.67 21.12
N ALA A 12 -14.49 -20.87 20.79
CA ALA A 12 -14.01 -21.00 19.41
C ALA A 12 -14.71 -22.16 18.69
N ASN A 13 -15.34 -21.85 17.54
CA ASN A 13 -16.03 -22.84 16.72
C ASN A 13 -15.70 -22.61 15.24
N MET A 14 -15.36 -23.71 14.53
CA MET A 14 -15.19 -23.67 13.08
C MET A 14 -16.58 -23.66 12.43
N VAL A 15 -16.84 -22.66 11.59
CA VAL A 15 -18.14 -22.50 10.92
C VAL A 15 -18.41 -23.69 9.99
N ASP A 16 -19.57 -24.33 10.13
CA ASP A 16 -20.00 -25.32 9.15
C ASP A 16 -20.31 -24.64 7.80
N VAL A 17 -19.74 -25.20 6.75
CA VAL A 17 -19.90 -24.75 5.35
C VAL A 17 -20.48 -25.85 4.47
N GLY A 18 -20.91 -26.98 5.04
CA GLY A 18 -21.44 -28.17 4.36
C GLY A 18 -22.51 -27.84 3.33
N ASP A 19 -23.51 -27.05 3.70
CA ASP A 19 -24.64 -26.74 2.82
C ASP A 19 -24.39 -25.58 1.84
N LYS A 20 -23.22 -24.94 1.91
CA LYS A 20 -22.88 -23.84 1.00
C LYS A 20 -22.50 -24.41 -0.37
N ARG A 21 -23.01 -23.79 -1.44
CA ARG A 21 -22.63 -24.14 -2.81
C ARG A 21 -21.15 -23.85 -3.07
N GLU A 22 -20.52 -24.74 -3.83
CA GLU A 22 -19.17 -24.52 -4.32
C GLU A 22 -19.16 -23.50 -5.46
N THR A 23 -18.27 -22.53 -5.36
CA THR A 23 -18.09 -21.48 -6.36
C THR A 23 -16.61 -21.24 -6.59
N ARG A 24 -16.26 -20.70 -7.77
CA ARG A 24 -14.89 -20.21 -8.00
C ARG A 24 -14.59 -19.06 -7.04
N ARG A 25 -13.47 -19.16 -6.35
CA ARG A 25 -13.01 -18.18 -5.35
C ARG A 25 -11.56 -17.84 -5.59
N GLU A 26 -11.25 -16.58 -5.41
CA GLU A 26 -9.91 -16.04 -5.62
C GLU A 26 -9.66 -14.96 -4.59
N ALA A 27 -8.43 -14.88 -4.10
CA ALA A 27 -7.97 -13.79 -3.25
C ALA A 27 -6.57 -13.36 -3.69
N VAL A 28 -6.33 -12.06 -3.62
CA VAL A 28 -5.02 -11.46 -3.83
C VAL A 28 -4.65 -10.70 -2.56
N ALA A 29 -3.46 -10.96 -2.03
CA ALA A 29 -2.88 -10.24 -0.92
C ALA A 29 -1.54 -9.63 -1.33
N SER A 30 -1.14 -8.56 -0.66
CA SER A 30 0.13 -7.89 -0.84
C SER A 30 0.85 -7.74 0.50
N GLY A 31 2.14 -7.44 0.43
CA GLY A 31 2.99 -7.04 1.54
C GLY A 31 4.34 -6.57 1.00
N ARG A 32 5.19 -6.03 1.86
CA ARG A 32 6.54 -5.64 1.46
C ARG A 32 7.56 -5.90 2.56
N ILE A 33 8.81 -6.06 2.17
CA ILE A 33 9.95 -6.07 3.09
C ILE A 33 10.88 -4.90 2.75
N VAL A 34 11.04 -4.00 3.71
CA VAL A 34 11.95 -2.84 3.63
C VAL A 34 13.31 -3.26 4.18
N MET A 35 14.37 -2.87 3.50
CA MET A 35 15.75 -3.20 3.85
C MET A 35 16.69 -2.03 3.51
N GLN A 36 17.96 -2.11 3.91
CA GLN A 36 18.95 -1.12 3.50
C GLN A 36 19.18 -1.16 1.98
N PRO A 37 19.48 -0.02 1.33
CA PRO A 37 19.76 0.03 -0.10
C PRO A 37 20.86 -0.95 -0.54
N GLU A 38 21.90 -1.12 0.28
CA GLU A 38 23.00 -2.05 0.03
C GLU A 38 22.54 -3.51 0.04
N THR A 39 21.64 -3.86 0.97
CA THR A 39 21.02 -5.19 1.04
C THR A 39 20.19 -5.48 -0.20
N LEU A 40 19.38 -4.50 -0.62
CA LEU A 40 18.55 -4.63 -1.82
C LEU A 40 19.41 -4.77 -3.07
N LYS A 41 20.52 -4.03 -3.15
CA LYS A 41 21.50 -4.16 -4.23
C LYS A 41 22.10 -5.57 -4.29
N LEU A 42 22.54 -6.11 -3.16
CA LEU A 42 23.07 -7.48 -3.10
C LEU A 42 22.03 -8.53 -3.51
N LEU A 43 20.75 -8.30 -3.14
CA LEU A 43 19.64 -9.15 -3.56
C LEU A 43 19.44 -9.11 -5.08
N SER A 44 19.38 -7.92 -5.68
CA SER A 44 19.20 -7.74 -7.14
C SER A 44 20.39 -8.29 -7.94
N ASP A 45 21.60 -8.13 -7.41
CA ASP A 45 22.84 -8.59 -8.06
C ASP A 45 23.07 -10.11 -7.85
N GLY A 46 22.22 -10.79 -7.08
CA GLY A 46 22.37 -12.22 -6.77
C GLY A 46 23.61 -12.55 -5.94
N ALA A 47 24.16 -11.56 -5.24
CA ALA A 47 25.42 -11.64 -4.51
C ALA A 47 25.26 -12.05 -3.03
N LEU A 48 24.06 -12.44 -2.62
CA LEU A 48 23.80 -12.87 -1.25
C LEU A 48 24.40 -14.26 -0.96
N PRO A 49 24.93 -14.50 0.27
CA PRO A 49 25.64 -15.75 0.59
C PRO A 49 24.80 -17.03 0.48
N LYS A 50 23.47 -16.91 0.49
CA LYS A 50 22.53 -18.03 0.60
C LYS A 50 21.92 -18.48 -0.73
N GLY A 51 22.41 -17.99 -1.87
CA GLY A 51 21.93 -18.38 -3.20
C GLY A 51 20.67 -17.62 -3.64
N ASP A 52 19.80 -18.28 -4.42
CA ASP A 52 18.61 -17.64 -5.01
C ASP A 52 17.52 -17.38 -3.96
N VAL A 53 17.54 -16.15 -3.44
CA VAL A 53 16.64 -15.67 -2.39
C VAL A 53 15.19 -15.59 -2.86
N LEU A 54 14.94 -15.04 -4.06
CA LEU A 54 13.59 -14.84 -4.58
C LEU A 54 12.92 -16.17 -4.94
N ALA A 55 13.65 -17.11 -5.56
CA ALA A 55 13.12 -18.44 -5.84
C ALA A 55 12.80 -19.21 -4.55
N THR A 56 13.69 -19.15 -3.56
CA THR A 56 13.46 -19.78 -2.24
C THR A 56 12.22 -19.21 -1.55
N ALA A 57 12.10 -17.87 -1.51
CA ALA A 57 10.94 -17.20 -0.94
C ALA A 57 9.63 -17.53 -1.67
N ARG A 58 9.67 -17.65 -3.01
CA ARG A 58 8.52 -18.08 -3.83
C ARG A 58 8.02 -19.46 -3.44
N ILE A 59 8.94 -20.42 -3.31
CA ILE A 59 8.62 -21.80 -2.94
C ILE A 59 8.04 -21.83 -1.52
N ALA A 60 8.63 -21.07 -0.58
CA ALA A 60 8.13 -20.96 0.78
C ALA A 60 6.70 -20.40 0.82
N GLY A 61 6.41 -19.33 0.07
CA GLY A 61 5.06 -18.77 -0.04
C GLY A 61 4.03 -19.76 -0.60
N ILE A 62 4.38 -20.51 -1.65
CA ILE A 62 3.51 -21.54 -2.23
C ILE A 62 3.25 -22.68 -1.23
N GLN A 63 4.27 -23.11 -0.48
CA GLN A 63 4.10 -24.13 0.55
C GLN A 63 3.23 -23.63 1.71
N ALA A 64 3.45 -22.39 2.14
CA ALA A 64 2.69 -21.76 3.20
C ALA A 64 1.20 -21.66 2.88
N ALA A 65 0.85 -21.24 1.65
CA ALA A 65 -0.54 -21.18 1.19
C ALA A 65 -1.26 -22.52 1.40
N LYS A 66 -0.63 -23.64 1.03
CA LYS A 66 -1.20 -24.99 1.18
C LYS A 66 -1.35 -25.45 2.63
N ARG A 67 -0.55 -24.88 3.54
CA ARG A 67 -0.51 -25.24 4.97
C ARG A 67 -1.21 -24.21 5.86
N THR A 68 -1.97 -23.29 5.28
CA THR A 68 -2.67 -22.23 6.02
C THR A 68 -3.56 -22.78 7.13
N HIS A 69 -4.30 -23.85 6.87
CA HIS A 69 -5.18 -24.51 7.84
C HIS A 69 -4.44 -25.17 9.02
N GLU A 70 -3.14 -25.47 8.87
CA GLU A 70 -2.30 -25.96 9.98
C GLU A 70 -1.85 -24.82 10.90
N LEU A 71 -1.81 -23.58 10.37
CA LEU A 71 -1.30 -22.40 11.06
C LEU A 71 -2.41 -21.56 11.69
N ILE A 72 -3.56 -21.46 11.02
CA ILE A 72 -4.71 -20.65 11.44
C ILE A 72 -5.79 -21.57 12.04
N PRO A 73 -5.99 -21.57 13.38
CA PRO A 73 -6.72 -22.65 14.08
C PRO A 73 -8.14 -22.98 13.60
N LEU A 74 -8.86 -22.03 13.00
CA LEU A 74 -10.25 -22.19 12.57
C LEU A 74 -10.43 -22.09 11.05
N CYS A 75 -9.35 -22.15 10.28
CA CYS A 75 -9.41 -22.26 8.83
C CYS A 75 -9.77 -23.69 8.41
N HIS A 76 -10.65 -23.81 7.42
CA HIS A 76 -10.92 -25.10 6.77
C HIS A 76 -9.70 -25.57 5.98
N ALA A 77 -9.50 -26.88 5.88
CA ALA A 77 -8.56 -27.43 4.91
C ALA A 77 -9.13 -27.28 3.50
N LEU A 78 -8.35 -26.67 2.59
CA LEU A 78 -8.80 -26.30 1.25
C LEU A 78 -7.88 -26.86 0.17
N ALA A 79 -8.47 -27.49 -0.85
CA ALA A 79 -7.76 -27.93 -2.04
C ALA A 79 -7.54 -26.75 -3.00
N LEU A 80 -6.42 -26.04 -2.83
CA LEU A 80 -6.04 -24.93 -3.71
C LEU A 80 -5.79 -25.41 -5.14
N SER A 81 -6.39 -24.72 -6.12
CA SER A 81 -6.21 -25.01 -7.54
C SER A 81 -5.10 -24.18 -8.19
N LYS A 82 -4.79 -23.01 -7.64
CA LYS A 82 -3.65 -22.18 -8.07
C LYS A 82 -3.14 -21.33 -6.92
N VAL A 83 -1.81 -21.25 -6.82
CA VAL A 83 -1.08 -20.27 -6.03
C VAL A 83 -0.05 -19.61 -6.92
N SER A 84 0.03 -18.28 -6.92
CA SER A 84 1.16 -17.53 -7.50
C SER A 84 1.68 -16.52 -6.50
N ILE A 85 2.99 -16.31 -6.51
CA ILE A 85 3.70 -15.30 -5.73
C ILE A 85 4.48 -14.49 -6.75
N ASP A 86 4.44 -13.17 -6.67
CA ASP A 86 5.12 -12.25 -7.57
C ASP A 86 5.89 -11.22 -6.74
N PHE A 87 7.01 -10.74 -7.29
CA PHE A 87 7.90 -9.79 -6.63
C PHE A 87 8.12 -8.57 -7.51
N GLU A 88 8.21 -7.41 -6.88
CA GLU A 88 8.63 -6.17 -7.51
C GLU A 88 9.69 -5.50 -6.61
N VAL A 89 10.86 -5.21 -7.19
CA VAL A 89 11.98 -4.60 -6.48
C VAL A 89 11.93 -3.10 -6.69
N ASP A 90 11.81 -2.35 -5.60
CA ASP A 90 11.79 -0.89 -5.63
C ASP A 90 13.11 -0.35 -5.05
N HIS A 91 14.02 0.01 -5.95
CA HIS A 91 15.32 0.56 -5.58
C HIS A 91 15.22 1.96 -4.98
N ALA A 92 14.19 2.75 -5.31
CA ALA A 92 14.04 4.11 -4.77
C ALA A 92 13.63 4.06 -3.30
N ASN A 93 12.68 3.19 -2.95
CA ASN A 93 12.16 3.05 -1.58
C ASN A 93 12.86 1.96 -0.76
N SER A 94 13.81 1.25 -1.36
CA SER A 94 14.59 0.16 -0.74
C SER A 94 13.70 -0.96 -0.16
N TRP A 95 12.72 -1.43 -0.93
CA TRP A 95 11.89 -2.57 -0.54
C TRP A 95 11.68 -3.58 -1.67
N VAL A 96 11.24 -4.77 -1.27
CA VAL A 96 10.65 -5.76 -2.19
C VAL A 96 9.17 -5.87 -1.88
N SER A 97 8.34 -5.50 -2.86
CA SER A 97 6.90 -5.75 -2.84
C SER A 97 6.62 -7.20 -3.21
N VAL A 98 5.71 -7.82 -2.47
CA VAL A 98 5.27 -9.22 -2.64
C VAL A 98 3.77 -9.22 -2.88
N SER A 99 3.33 -9.92 -3.92
CA SER A 99 1.92 -10.18 -4.20
C SER A 99 1.67 -11.67 -4.24
N ALA A 100 0.60 -12.14 -3.61
CA ALA A 100 0.17 -13.54 -3.67
C ALA A 100 -1.27 -13.65 -4.14
N MET A 101 -1.52 -14.51 -5.13
CA MET A 101 -2.85 -14.90 -5.56
C MET A 101 -3.11 -16.36 -5.17
N CYS A 102 -4.24 -16.63 -4.52
CA CYS A 102 -4.75 -17.98 -4.25
C CYS A 102 -6.13 -18.18 -4.87
N ARG A 103 -6.39 -19.38 -5.40
CA ARG A 103 -7.65 -19.73 -6.07
C ARG A 103 -8.06 -21.16 -5.80
N LEU A 104 -9.38 -21.38 -5.73
CA LEU A 104 -10.02 -22.71 -5.70
C LEU A 104 -11.46 -22.67 -6.23
N ASN A 105 -12.08 -23.84 -6.32
CA ASN A 105 -13.54 -23.98 -6.35
C ASN A 105 -13.96 -24.58 -5.01
N GLY A 106 -14.82 -23.89 -4.24
CA GLY A 106 -15.13 -24.35 -2.88
C GLY A 106 -16.15 -23.49 -2.14
N ARG A 107 -16.38 -23.84 -0.87
CA ARG A 107 -17.50 -23.36 -0.04
C ARG A 107 -17.14 -22.14 0.82
N THR A 108 -15.86 -21.92 1.05
CA THR A 108 -15.30 -20.78 1.80
C THR A 108 -14.19 -20.10 1.00
N GLY A 109 -13.91 -18.84 1.35
CA GLY A 109 -12.92 -18.01 0.68
C GLY A 109 -11.48 -18.46 0.91
N VAL A 110 -10.55 -17.81 0.22
CA VAL A 110 -9.10 -18.10 0.26
C VAL A 110 -8.26 -16.89 0.67
N GLU A 111 -8.88 -15.96 1.42
CA GLU A 111 -8.21 -14.75 1.91
C GLU A 111 -7.00 -15.10 2.79
N MET A 112 -7.17 -16.09 3.66
CA MET A 112 -6.13 -16.49 4.61
C MET A 112 -4.96 -17.19 3.91
N GLU A 113 -5.21 -17.95 2.84
CA GLU A 113 -4.16 -18.59 2.06
C GLU A 113 -3.29 -17.55 1.35
N ALA A 114 -3.90 -16.51 0.78
CA ALA A 114 -3.16 -15.41 0.16
C ALA A 114 -2.34 -14.61 1.20
N LEU A 115 -2.94 -14.25 2.32
CA LEU A 115 -2.26 -13.50 3.40
C LEU A 115 -1.09 -14.29 4.02
N THR A 116 -1.30 -15.58 4.27
CA THR A 116 -0.28 -16.47 4.83
C THR A 116 0.87 -16.64 3.85
N ALA A 117 0.57 -16.77 2.55
CA ALA A 117 1.59 -16.88 1.51
C ALA A 117 2.50 -15.65 1.46
N VAL A 118 1.94 -14.43 1.46
CA VAL A 118 2.72 -13.18 1.53
C VAL A 118 3.56 -13.15 2.81
N SER A 119 2.94 -13.45 3.95
CA SER A 119 3.61 -13.36 5.26
C SER A 119 4.85 -14.25 5.32
N VAL A 120 4.73 -15.52 4.92
CA VAL A 120 5.85 -16.47 4.94
C VAL A 120 6.86 -16.15 3.84
N THR A 121 6.43 -15.61 2.70
CA THR A 121 7.35 -15.11 1.67
C THR A 121 8.24 -14.01 2.25
N CYS A 122 7.67 -13.00 2.91
CA CYS A 122 8.42 -11.92 3.55
C CYS A 122 9.33 -12.44 4.69
N LEU A 123 8.85 -13.37 5.51
CA LEU A 123 9.68 -14.01 6.55
C LEU A 123 10.86 -14.78 5.94
N THR A 124 10.67 -15.41 4.78
CA THR A 124 11.74 -16.13 4.08
C THR A 124 12.75 -15.16 3.49
N LEU A 125 12.30 -14.06 2.88
CA LEU A 125 13.20 -12.98 2.44
C LEU A 125 14.03 -12.46 3.63
N TYR A 126 13.39 -12.23 4.78
CA TYR A 126 14.09 -11.86 6.00
C TYR A 126 15.14 -12.90 6.40
N ASP A 127 14.78 -14.19 6.46
CA ASP A 127 15.72 -15.26 6.85
C ASP A 127 16.96 -15.32 5.96
N MET A 128 16.75 -15.11 4.65
CA MET A 128 17.78 -15.17 3.63
C MET A 128 18.72 -13.95 3.66
N CYS A 129 18.23 -12.79 4.09
CA CYS A 129 18.99 -11.54 4.11
C CYS A 129 19.53 -11.15 5.51
N LYS A 130 19.02 -11.73 6.61
CA LYS A 130 19.33 -11.30 8.00
C LYS A 130 20.81 -11.36 8.42
N ALA A 131 21.65 -12.05 7.65
CA ALA A 131 23.09 -12.07 7.90
C ALA A 131 23.76 -10.74 7.53
N VAL A 132 23.20 -10.03 6.54
CA VAL A 132 23.69 -8.75 6.03
C VAL A 132 22.94 -7.59 6.67
N ASP A 133 21.63 -7.76 6.91
CA ASP A 133 20.77 -6.70 7.42
C ASP A 133 19.74 -7.23 8.41
N LYS A 134 19.85 -6.85 9.68
CA LYS A 134 18.94 -7.30 10.75
C LYS A 134 17.79 -6.32 11.00
N GLU A 135 17.86 -5.12 10.44
CA GLU A 135 16.90 -4.04 10.70
C GLU A 135 15.74 -4.03 9.69
N MET A 136 15.73 -4.99 8.76
CA MET A 136 14.63 -5.16 7.81
C MET A 136 13.27 -5.20 8.50
N ARG A 137 12.28 -4.58 7.86
CA ARG A 137 10.90 -4.54 8.38
C ARG A 137 9.94 -5.14 7.38
N ILE A 138 9.05 -5.98 7.88
CA ILE A 138 7.92 -6.51 7.10
C ILE A 138 6.74 -5.58 7.34
N GLU A 139 6.20 -5.02 6.26
CA GLU A 139 5.18 -3.97 6.31
C GLU A 139 4.02 -4.29 5.36
N ALA A 140 2.90 -3.60 5.58
CA ALA A 140 1.76 -3.53 4.67
C ALA A 140 1.18 -4.89 4.22
N ILE A 141 1.21 -5.92 5.07
CA ILE A 141 0.54 -7.20 4.77
C ILE A 141 -0.97 -6.99 4.81
N GLN A 142 -1.62 -7.14 3.65
CA GLN A 142 -3.03 -6.82 3.52
C GLN A 142 -3.72 -7.54 2.35
N LEU A 143 -5.04 -7.68 2.45
CA LEU A 143 -5.85 -8.25 1.36
C LEU A 143 -6.14 -7.17 0.31
N GLU A 144 -5.79 -7.39 -0.94
CA GLU A 144 -6.02 -6.46 -2.05
C GLU A 144 -7.35 -6.70 -2.75
N SER A 145 -7.71 -7.96 -2.95
CA SER A 145 -9.01 -8.29 -3.50
C SER A 145 -9.43 -9.70 -3.13
N LYS A 146 -10.73 -9.96 -3.18
CA LYS A 146 -11.27 -11.30 -3.23
C LYS A 146 -12.50 -11.34 -4.13
N ARG A 147 -12.74 -12.51 -4.71
CA ARG A 147 -13.88 -12.76 -5.60
C ARG A 147 -14.62 -14.01 -5.18
N GLY A 148 -15.94 -13.98 -5.35
CA GLY A 148 -16.83 -15.11 -5.14
C GLY A 148 -17.31 -15.32 -3.69
N GLY A 149 -18.38 -16.09 -3.56
CA GLY A 149 -19.09 -16.32 -2.30
C GLY A 149 -20.23 -15.33 -2.04
N VAL A 150 -21.01 -15.62 -0.99
CA VAL A 150 -22.26 -14.89 -0.68
C VAL A 150 -22.03 -13.42 -0.32
N ARG A 151 -20.86 -13.09 0.24
CA ARG A 151 -20.51 -11.72 0.65
C ARG A 151 -20.07 -10.83 -0.51
N GLY A 152 -20.07 -11.35 -1.74
CA GLY A 152 -19.66 -10.62 -2.94
C GLY A 152 -18.16 -10.40 -3.03
N ASP A 153 -17.78 -9.69 -4.09
CA ASP A 153 -16.40 -9.33 -4.38
C ASP A 153 -15.96 -8.17 -3.49
N TYR A 154 -14.70 -8.21 -3.07
CA TYR A 154 -14.06 -7.10 -2.39
C TYR A 154 -12.83 -6.70 -3.19
N ARG A 155 -12.63 -5.40 -3.30
CA ARG A 155 -11.40 -4.82 -3.78
C ARG A 155 -11.02 -3.72 -2.80
N ARG A 156 -9.78 -3.74 -2.32
CA ARG A 156 -9.22 -2.65 -1.56
C ARG A 156 -9.35 -1.41 -2.42
N ALA A 157 -9.95 -0.37 -1.86
CA ALA A 157 -9.93 0.93 -2.50
C ALA A 157 -8.46 1.26 -2.71
N SER A 158 -8.03 1.32 -3.97
CA SER A 158 -6.73 1.92 -4.25
C SER A 158 -6.83 3.33 -3.69
N SER A 159 -5.88 3.74 -2.87
CA SER A 159 -5.52 5.15 -2.80
C SER A 159 -4.87 5.52 -4.14
N ALA A 160 -5.61 5.36 -5.24
CA ALA A 160 -5.30 6.05 -6.45
C ALA A 160 -5.46 7.54 -6.13
N PRO A 161 -4.62 8.42 -6.69
CA PRO A 161 -4.85 9.84 -6.59
C PRO A 161 -6.30 10.08 -7.02
N ILE A 162 -7.03 10.87 -6.24
CA ILE A 162 -8.33 11.38 -6.65
C ILE A 162 -8.13 12.02 -8.03
N VAL A 163 -8.58 11.32 -9.09
CA VAL A 163 -8.69 11.89 -10.43
C VAL A 163 -9.96 12.72 -10.39
N THR A 164 -9.85 14.02 -10.17
CA THR A 164 -10.94 14.94 -10.47
C THR A 164 -10.90 15.26 -11.95
N GLY A 165 -11.84 14.69 -12.70
CA GLY A 165 -12.18 15.14 -14.05
C GLY A 165 -12.93 14.09 -14.86
N GLU A 166 -14.21 14.31 -15.12
CA GLU A 166 -14.89 13.73 -16.28
C GLU A 166 -14.29 14.39 -17.55
N GLY A 167 -13.36 13.71 -18.21
CA GLY A 167 -12.86 14.10 -19.52
C GLY A 167 -13.71 13.46 -20.62
N SER A 168 -14.31 14.26 -21.49
CA SER A 168 -14.98 13.77 -22.70
C SER A 168 -13.98 13.08 -23.63
N ALA A 169 -14.49 12.21 -24.50
CA ALA A 169 -13.70 11.49 -25.48
C ALA A 169 -12.96 12.47 -26.42
N GLY A 170 -11.66 12.63 -26.17
CA GLY A 170 -10.72 13.39 -26.99
C GLY A 170 -9.34 12.74 -26.87
N GLU A 171 -8.63 12.66 -27.99
CA GLU A 171 -7.41 11.90 -28.20
C GLU A 171 -6.38 12.00 -27.07
N VAL A 172 -5.86 10.85 -26.64
CA VAL A 172 -4.77 10.75 -25.68
C VAL A 172 -3.50 11.31 -26.32
N SER A 173 -3.20 12.57 -26.01
CA SER A 173 -1.87 13.14 -26.20
C SER A 173 -1.08 12.93 -24.91
N ILE A 174 0.04 12.20 -25.02
CA ILE A 174 1.02 12.08 -23.94
C ILE A 174 1.65 13.47 -23.78
N GLY A 175 1.20 14.22 -22.77
CA GLY A 175 1.77 15.51 -22.41
C GLY A 175 3.25 15.36 -22.03
N GLU A 176 4.08 16.22 -22.60
CA GLU A 176 5.53 16.28 -22.38
C GLU A 176 5.89 16.35 -20.89
N ARG A 177 6.95 15.64 -20.49
CA ARG A 177 7.52 15.72 -19.13
C ARG A 177 7.88 17.17 -18.84
N CYS A 178 7.41 17.68 -17.70
CA CYS A 178 7.85 18.97 -17.18
C CYS A 178 9.37 18.92 -16.96
N VAL A 179 10.11 19.85 -17.57
CA VAL A 179 11.58 19.85 -17.66
C VAL A 179 12.25 20.31 -16.35
N SER A 180 11.48 20.65 -15.32
CA SER A 180 11.99 21.21 -14.06
C SER A 180 11.40 20.49 -12.84
N PRO A 181 12.21 20.22 -11.81
CA PRO A 181 11.77 19.52 -10.60
C PRO A 181 10.70 20.35 -9.89
N CYS A 182 9.49 19.79 -9.75
CA CYS A 182 8.36 20.48 -9.13
C CYS A 182 7.68 19.60 -8.07
N VAL A 183 7.23 20.23 -6.99
CA VAL A 183 6.41 19.61 -5.95
C VAL A 183 4.94 19.86 -6.24
N ARG A 184 4.09 18.84 -6.06
CA ARG A 184 2.64 18.97 -6.16
C ARG A 184 2.04 19.30 -4.81
N VAL A 185 1.28 20.38 -4.75
CA VAL A 185 0.56 20.82 -3.54
C VAL A 185 -0.93 20.62 -3.73
N LYS A 186 -1.61 20.00 -2.77
CA LYS A 186 -3.06 19.78 -2.75
C LYS A 186 -3.72 20.58 -1.63
N PHE A 187 -4.91 21.12 -1.91
CA PHE A 187 -5.77 21.78 -0.94
C PHE A 187 -7.03 20.95 -0.73
N LEU A 188 -7.30 20.54 0.51
CA LEU A 188 -8.42 19.66 0.85
C LEU A 188 -9.47 20.39 1.70
N ALA A 189 -10.68 19.84 1.71
CA ALA A 189 -11.84 20.35 2.48
C ALA A 189 -12.06 21.86 2.25
N GLU A 190 -12.32 22.63 3.30
CA GLU A 190 -12.63 24.06 3.20
C GLU A 190 -11.48 24.90 2.63
N LEU A 191 -10.22 24.44 2.71
CA LEU A 191 -9.08 25.15 2.11
C LEU A 191 -9.18 25.19 0.58
N ARG A 192 -9.73 24.14 -0.04
CA ARG A 192 -9.95 24.11 -1.49
C ARG A 192 -10.87 25.23 -1.95
N GLU A 193 -11.94 25.48 -1.20
CA GLU A 193 -12.92 26.52 -1.50
C GLU A 193 -12.33 27.92 -1.26
N ARG A 194 -11.56 28.10 -0.18
CA ARG A 194 -10.91 29.37 0.16
C ARG A 194 -9.82 29.77 -0.84
N VAL A 195 -9.04 28.80 -1.31
CA VAL A 195 -7.96 29.04 -2.27
C VAL A 195 -8.52 29.08 -3.72
N GLY A 196 -9.64 28.41 -3.97
CA GLY A 196 -10.30 28.37 -5.28
C GLY A 196 -9.61 27.45 -6.29
N GLN A 197 -8.76 26.51 -5.84
CA GLN A 197 -8.15 25.47 -6.67
C GLN A 197 -7.87 24.21 -5.85
N SER A 198 -7.90 23.04 -6.50
CA SER A 198 -7.65 21.72 -5.88
C SER A 198 -6.18 21.45 -5.63
N ASP A 199 -5.33 21.94 -6.52
CA ASP A 199 -3.90 21.64 -6.52
C ASP A 199 -3.11 22.70 -7.30
N VAL A 200 -1.81 22.75 -7.05
CA VAL A 200 -0.87 23.61 -7.74
C VAL A 200 0.51 22.94 -7.76
N ALA A 201 1.23 23.06 -8.87
CA ALA A 201 2.63 22.67 -8.96
C ALA A 201 3.54 23.89 -8.71
N ILE A 202 4.56 23.72 -7.87
CA ILE A 202 5.61 24.71 -7.64
C ILE A 202 6.97 24.10 -7.98
N ASN A 203 7.78 24.84 -8.74
CA ASN A 203 9.15 24.42 -9.01
C ASN A 203 9.98 24.53 -7.74
N LEU A 204 10.81 23.52 -7.45
CA LEU A 204 11.66 23.54 -6.25
C LEU A 204 12.62 24.73 -6.20
N ASP A 205 13.00 25.26 -7.37
CA ASP A 205 13.89 26.42 -7.48
C ASP A 205 13.22 27.74 -7.04
N GLN A 206 11.89 27.75 -6.90
CA GLN A 206 11.13 28.90 -6.40
C GLN A 206 11.01 28.90 -4.87
N LEU A 207 11.50 27.86 -4.19
CA LEU A 207 11.43 27.73 -2.74
C LEU A 207 12.63 28.42 -2.09
N SER A 208 12.40 29.33 -1.14
CA SER A 208 13.46 29.94 -0.32
C SER A 208 14.19 28.91 0.55
N SER A 209 13.48 27.84 0.93
CA SER A 209 13.97 26.70 1.70
C SER A 209 13.23 25.44 1.24
N ARG A 210 13.93 24.29 1.19
CA ARG A 210 13.34 23.00 0.78
C ARG A 210 12.57 22.32 1.91
N ASP A 211 11.64 23.06 2.50
CA ASP A 211 10.76 22.63 3.57
C ASP A 211 9.35 23.22 3.41
N VAL A 212 8.41 22.74 4.24
CA VAL A 212 7.00 23.19 4.21
C VAL A 212 6.86 24.70 4.44
N ALA A 213 7.70 25.30 5.29
CA ALA A 213 7.72 26.75 5.49
C ALA A 213 8.07 27.51 4.20
N GLY A 214 9.12 27.07 3.50
CA GLY A 214 9.53 27.63 2.21
C GLY A 214 8.45 27.46 1.14
N LEU A 215 7.75 26.33 1.14
CA LEU A 215 6.62 26.09 0.26
C LEU A 215 5.43 27.03 0.54
N LYS A 216 5.05 27.21 1.81
CA LYS A 216 4.00 28.16 2.20
C LYS A 216 4.35 29.60 1.78
N ALA A 217 5.61 30.00 1.97
CA ALA A 217 6.09 31.31 1.58
C ALA A 217 6.05 31.52 0.05
N ALA A 218 6.50 30.54 -0.73
CA ALA A 218 6.47 30.59 -2.19
C ALA A 218 5.03 30.64 -2.73
N LEU A 219 4.10 29.89 -2.13
CA LEU A 219 2.67 29.94 -2.47
C LEU A 219 2.09 31.32 -2.17
N ALA A 220 2.31 31.87 -0.97
CA ALA A 220 1.78 33.18 -0.59
C ALA A 220 2.33 34.33 -1.46
N GLN A 221 3.57 34.24 -1.95
CA GLN A 221 4.14 35.20 -2.89
C GLN A 221 3.53 35.10 -4.30
N ARG A 222 3.13 33.89 -4.71
CA ARG A 222 2.53 33.64 -6.03
C ARG A 222 1.10 34.18 -6.11
N ASP A 223 0.32 34.03 -5.05
CA ASP A 223 -1.04 34.55 -4.96
C ASP A 223 -1.43 34.77 -3.49
N THR A 224 -2.01 35.94 -3.19
CA THR A 224 -2.41 36.33 -1.83
C THR A 224 -3.43 35.38 -1.22
N ARG A 225 -4.20 34.65 -2.02
CA ARG A 225 -5.17 33.63 -1.58
C ARG A 225 -4.51 32.49 -0.79
N PHE A 226 -3.24 32.19 -1.02
CA PHE A 226 -2.52 31.14 -0.29
C PHE A 226 -2.03 31.58 1.10
N SER A 227 -2.21 32.85 1.49
CA SER A 227 -1.80 33.33 2.82
C SER A 227 -2.51 32.60 3.97
N VAL A 228 -3.63 31.93 3.68
CA VAL A 228 -4.36 31.04 4.60
C VAL A 228 -3.50 29.88 5.12
N LEU A 229 -2.48 29.45 4.37
CA LEU A 229 -1.62 28.32 4.77
C LEU A 229 -0.72 28.64 5.97
N SER A 230 -0.55 29.93 6.27
CA SER A 230 0.19 30.43 7.44
C SER A 230 -0.68 30.48 8.71
N ASP A 231 -1.98 30.17 8.62
CA ASP A 231 -2.85 30.03 9.79
C ASP A 231 -2.41 28.79 10.62
N GLN A 232 -2.33 28.96 11.94
CA GLN A 232 -1.94 27.89 12.88
C GLN A 232 -2.90 26.67 12.84
N ARG A 233 -4.11 26.85 12.30
CA ARG A 233 -5.07 25.76 12.14
C ARG A 233 -4.84 24.92 10.89
N THR A 234 -4.05 25.37 9.93
CA THR A 234 -3.78 24.60 8.70
C THR A 234 -2.76 23.51 8.96
N LEU A 235 -3.20 22.25 8.85
CA LEU A 235 -2.37 21.06 8.92
C LEU A 235 -1.71 20.77 7.58
N CYS A 236 -0.58 20.08 7.63
CA CYS A 236 0.21 19.67 6.48
C CYS A 236 0.50 18.17 6.55
N ALA A 237 0.48 17.49 5.41
CA ALA A 237 1.02 16.15 5.26
C ALA A 237 1.88 16.05 4.00
N ILE A 238 2.99 15.32 4.07
CA ILE A 238 3.83 14.96 2.94
C ILE A 238 3.62 13.47 2.69
N ASN A 239 3.20 13.09 1.48
CA ASN A 239 2.93 11.70 1.12
C ASN A 239 2.04 10.97 2.13
N GLN A 240 0.97 11.64 2.60
CA GLN A 240 0.00 11.14 3.59
C GLN A 240 0.54 11.02 5.03
N VAL A 241 1.76 11.47 5.32
CA VAL A 241 2.33 11.52 6.67
C VAL A 241 2.28 12.95 7.20
N MET A 242 1.77 13.14 8.42
CA MET A 242 1.71 14.46 9.08
C MET A 242 3.09 15.11 9.11
N ALA A 243 3.14 16.36 8.64
CA ALA A 243 4.36 17.14 8.51
C ALA A 243 4.22 18.49 9.23
N ASN A 244 5.34 19.03 9.67
CA ASN A 244 5.45 20.35 10.27
C ASN A 244 6.18 21.31 9.31
N ASP A 245 6.27 22.58 9.68
CA ASP A 245 6.87 23.62 8.85
C ASP A 245 8.36 23.37 8.52
N THR A 246 9.07 22.57 9.31
CA THR A 246 10.49 22.23 9.08
C THR A 246 10.68 20.91 8.31
N SER A 247 9.60 20.24 7.92
CA SER A 247 9.66 18.98 7.18
C SER A 247 10.16 19.22 5.77
N ARG A 248 11.17 18.46 5.34
CA ARG A 248 11.82 18.62 4.03
C ARG A 248 10.94 18.13 2.89
N ILE A 249 11.08 18.79 1.74
CA ILE A 249 10.34 18.52 0.51
C ILE A 249 11.31 18.24 -0.64
N THR A 250 10.95 17.24 -1.45
CA THR A 250 11.60 16.82 -2.69
C THR A 250 10.62 16.96 -3.87
N ASP A 251 11.11 16.74 -5.09
CA ASP A 251 10.34 16.82 -6.33
C ASP A 251 9.47 15.60 -6.58
N GLU A 252 9.65 14.54 -5.80
CA GLU A 252 8.79 13.36 -5.80
C GLU A 252 7.66 13.45 -4.78
N ASP A 253 7.65 14.50 -3.94
CA ASP A 253 6.69 14.66 -2.86
C ASP A 253 5.35 15.25 -3.31
N GLU A 254 4.29 14.75 -2.69
CA GLU A 254 2.97 15.36 -2.69
C GLU A 254 2.69 15.97 -1.31
N VAL A 255 2.48 17.29 -1.28
CA VAL A 255 2.19 18.04 -0.05
C VAL A 255 0.71 18.38 -0.01
N ALA A 256 0.01 18.00 1.07
CA ALA A 256 -1.39 18.31 1.25
C ALA A 256 -1.60 19.27 2.43
N PHE A 257 -2.36 20.34 2.21
CA PHE A 257 -2.84 21.24 3.25
C PHE A 257 -4.33 21.03 3.50
N PHE A 258 -4.71 20.93 4.77
CA PHE A 258 -6.08 20.68 5.20
C PHE A 258 -6.37 21.32 6.58
N PRO A 259 -7.63 21.70 6.86
CA PRO A 259 -8.02 22.15 8.20
C PRO A 259 -7.94 21.00 9.22
N PRO A 260 -7.95 21.27 10.53
CA PRO A 260 -8.02 20.24 11.55
C PRO A 260 -9.37 19.54 11.44
N VAL A 261 -9.39 18.21 11.52
CA VAL A 261 -10.65 17.45 11.51
C VAL A 261 -11.35 17.68 12.85
N THR A 262 -12.35 18.56 12.88
CA THR A 262 -13.31 18.60 13.99
C THR A 262 -14.22 17.38 13.83
N GLY A 263 -14.06 16.40 14.72
CA GLY A 263 -14.65 15.07 14.59
C GLY A 263 -16.18 15.06 14.37
N GLY A 264 -16.59 14.11 13.54
CA GLY A 264 -17.93 13.54 13.42
C GLY A 264 -17.79 12.05 13.13
#